data_AF-A0A8D2LVK4-F1
#
_entry.id   AF-A0A8D2LVK4-F1
#
_cell.length_a   1.000
_cell.length_b   1.000
_cell.length_c   1.000
_cell.angle_alpha   90.00
_cell.angle_beta   90.00
_cell.angle_gamma   90.00
#
_symmetry.space_group_name_H-M   'P 1'
#
loop_
_entity.id
_entity.type
_entity.pdbx_description
1 polymer ?
#
loop_
_entity_poly.entity_id
_entity_poly.type
_entity_poly.pdbx_seq_one_letter_code
_entity_poly.pdbx_strand_id
1 'polypeptide(L)'
;NTSAKTYVSGPVSPGDALPLPPSLPRCSPRSPAPPCTSCQKGWKLLCLLSAYYRCSEVLKPYLLGFLQEMRSNPALHFQGIARACERNLQKTFQFGGRSEFPSSIELQAMVAGRSAKRQLFLLPGGIERHLKIKTCSVALDVIQEICLEMGVYRPEAFDEYIIFAVSNRSECPEFQAYISC
;
A
#
# COMPACT_ATOMS: atom_id res chain seq x y z
N ASN A 1 -27.90 35.21 -23.36
CA ASN A 1 -26.63 35.77 -23.86
C ASN A 1 -25.48 35.29 -23.01
N THR A 2 -25.03 34.06 -23.26
CA THR A 2 -23.90 33.45 -22.56
C THR A 2 -22.70 33.53 -23.49
N SER A 3 -21.81 34.48 -23.27
CA SER A 3 -20.59 34.62 -24.08
C SER A 3 -19.55 33.63 -23.58
N ALA A 4 -19.30 32.57 -24.35
CA ALA A 4 -18.17 31.67 -24.16
C ALA A 4 -16.87 32.43 -24.51
N LYS A 5 -15.89 32.44 -23.60
CA LYS A 5 -14.52 32.85 -23.90
C LYS A 5 -13.66 31.60 -24.04
N THR A 6 -13.31 31.29 -25.28
CA THR A 6 -12.31 30.28 -25.63
C THR A 6 -10.94 30.80 -25.23
N TYR A 7 -10.27 30.13 -24.28
CA TYR A 7 -8.86 30.38 -23.98
C TYR A 7 -8.00 29.54 -24.93
N VAL A 8 -7.28 30.22 -25.82
CA VAL A 8 -6.27 29.64 -26.69
C VAL A 8 -4.99 29.43 -25.87
N SER A 9 -4.54 28.18 -25.75
CA SER A 9 -3.27 27.82 -25.10
C SER A 9 -2.10 28.07 -26.05
N GLY A 10 -1.29 29.09 -25.78
CA GLY A 10 0.03 29.27 -26.38
C GLY A 10 1.09 28.35 -25.77
N PRO A 11 2.26 28.17 -26.42
CA PRO A 11 3.29 27.25 -25.97
C PRO A 11 4.00 27.78 -24.71
N VAL A 12 4.18 26.90 -23.72
CA VAL A 12 4.81 27.20 -22.43
C VAL A 12 6.33 27.03 -22.53
N SER A 13 7.08 28.10 -22.29
CA SER A 13 8.55 28.11 -22.21
C SER A 13 9.06 27.43 -20.92
N PRO A 14 10.26 26.82 -20.93
CA PRO A 14 10.79 26.06 -19.81
C PRO A 14 11.41 27.00 -18.76
N GLY A 15 10.61 27.44 -17.79
CA GLY A 15 11.08 28.27 -16.68
C GLY A 15 10.23 28.21 -15.40
N ASP A 16 9.01 27.67 -15.48
CA ASP A 16 8.08 27.68 -14.34
C ASP A 16 8.16 26.39 -13.53
N ALA A 17 9.16 26.32 -12.65
CA ALA A 17 9.09 25.39 -11.52
C ALA A 17 7.94 25.85 -10.60
N LEU A 18 6.77 25.22 -10.78
CA LEU A 18 5.60 25.41 -9.94
C LEU A 18 5.95 25.18 -8.44
N PRO A 19 5.48 26.04 -7.52
CA PRO A 19 5.75 25.90 -6.09
C PRO A 19 5.28 24.53 -5.59
N LEU A 20 6.13 23.87 -4.79
CA LEU A 20 5.75 22.68 -4.05
C LEU A 20 4.45 22.94 -3.27
N PRO A 21 3.47 22.02 -3.26
CA PRO A 21 2.23 22.21 -2.53
C PRO A 21 2.49 22.45 -1.03
N PRO A 22 1.62 23.21 -0.35
CA PRO A 22 1.80 23.57 1.05
C PRO A 22 1.99 22.33 1.90
N SER A 23 3.05 22.34 2.70
CA SER A 23 3.47 21.26 3.60
C SER A 23 2.30 20.69 4.39
N LEU A 24 2.05 19.39 4.19
CA LEU A 24 1.20 18.51 5.01
C LEU A 24 1.48 18.72 6.52
N PRO A 25 0.51 18.41 7.41
CA PRO A 25 0.50 18.84 8.82
C PRO A 25 1.82 18.51 9.53
N ARG A 26 2.62 19.55 9.76
CA ARG A 26 3.97 19.43 10.32
C ARG A 26 3.89 19.44 11.85
N CYS A 27 3.57 18.30 12.47
CA CYS A 27 4.10 18.04 13.82
C CYS A 27 5.63 17.96 13.64
N SER A 28 6.38 18.86 14.29
CA SER A 28 7.79 19.12 13.98
C SER A 28 8.59 17.81 13.93
N PRO A 29 9.08 17.37 12.76
CA PRO A 29 9.65 16.03 12.59
C PRO A 29 10.93 15.78 13.40
N ARG A 30 11.48 16.84 14.00
CA ARG A 30 12.73 16.86 14.78
C ARG A 30 12.51 16.96 16.30
N SER A 31 11.27 16.96 16.78
CA SER A 31 11.01 17.04 18.21
C SER A 31 11.21 15.67 18.88
N PRO A 32 11.92 15.58 20.02
CA PRO A 32 12.01 14.36 20.83
C PRO A 32 10.68 14.03 21.52
N ALA A 33 9.66 14.91 21.43
CA ALA A 33 8.33 14.65 21.95
C ALA A 33 7.60 13.55 21.14
N PRO A 34 6.75 12.73 21.80
CA PRO A 34 5.92 11.77 21.10
C PRO A 34 5.03 12.51 20.07
N PRO A 35 4.87 11.96 18.86
CA PRO A 35 4.11 12.66 17.84
C PRO A 35 2.66 12.81 18.27
N CYS A 36 2.12 14.00 18.03
CA CYS A 36 0.75 14.39 18.36
C CYS A 36 -0.27 13.37 17.84
N THR A 37 -1.31 13.07 18.62
CA THR A 37 -2.33 12.04 18.31
C THR A 37 -3.01 12.27 16.95
N SER A 38 -3.17 13.53 16.54
CA SER A 38 -3.68 13.91 15.21
C SER A 38 -2.77 13.45 14.07
N CYS A 39 -1.45 13.66 14.18
CA CYS A 39 -0.50 13.26 13.14
C CYS A 39 -0.45 11.73 13.00
N GLN A 40 -0.48 10.99 14.11
CA GLN A 40 -0.56 9.53 14.07
C GLN A 40 -1.81 9.03 13.31
N LYS A 41 -2.97 9.67 13.54
CA LYS A 41 -4.21 9.37 12.81
C LYS A 41 -4.08 9.72 11.32
N GLY A 42 -3.48 10.86 10.99
CA GLY A 42 -3.22 11.28 9.62
C GLY A 42 -2.36 10.29 8.82
N TRP A 43 -1.28 9.78 9.43
CA TRP A 43 -0.43 8.77 8.80
C TRP A 43 -1.14 7.44 8.58
N LYS A 44 -1.97 7.00 9.55
CA LYS A 44 -2.78 5.78 9.38
C LYS A 44 -3.80 5.94 8.25
N LEU A 45 -4.46 7.10 8.17
CA LEU A 45 -5.38 7.42 7.08
C LEU A 45 -4.67 7.43 5.72
N LEU A 46 -3.49 8.05 5.63
CA LEU A 46 -2.69 8.06 4.41
C LEU A 46 -2.28 6.66 3.96
N CYS A 47 -1.92 5.78 4.92
CA CYS A 47 -1.61 4.38 4.65
C CYS A 47 -2.81 3.63 4.06
N LEU A 48 -4.02 3.92 4.56
CA LEU A 48 -5.23 3.37 3.98
C LEU A 48 -5.47 3.92 2.57
N LEU A 49 -5.49 5.24 2.38
CA LEU A 49 -5.77 5.87 1.09
C LEU A 49 -4.80 5.40 -0.02
N SER A 50 -3.52 5.28 0.31
CA SER A 50 -2.48 4.80 -0.62
C SER A 50 -2.68 3.36 -1.10
N ALA A 51 -3.47 2.53 -0.40
CA ALA A 51 -3.78 1.16 -0.80
C ALA A 51 -5.06 1.03 -1.65
N TYR A 52 -5.89 2.08 -1.72
CA TYR A 52 -7.19 2.05 -2.40
C TYR A 52 -7.22 2.93 -3.64
N TYR A 53 -6.61 4.10 -3.58
CA TYR A 53 -6.82 5.13 -4.59
C TYR A 53 -5.53 5.47 -5.32
N ARG A 54 -5.59 5.44 -6.65
CA ARG A 54 -4.58 6.10 -7.48
C ARG A 54 -4.76 7.61 -7.32
N CYS A 55 -3.68 8.31 -6.98
CA CYS A 55 -3.69 9.77 -7.04
C CYS A 55 -3.56 10.24 -8.49
N SER A 56 -3.98 11.47 -8.77
CA SER A 56 -3.82 12.09 -10.10
C SER A 56 -2.35 12.14 -10.52
N GLU A 57 -2.08 12.05 -11.82
CA GLU A 57 -0.70 12.16 -12.35
C GLU A 57 -0.01 13.47 -11.96
N VAL A 58 -0.77 14.55 -11.73
CA VAL A 58 -0.23 15.83 -11.22
C VAL A 58 0.28 15.69 -9.79
N LEU A 59 -0.49 15.06 -8.89
CA LEU A 59 -0.15 14.89 -7.48
C LEU A 59 0.94 13.83 -7.23
N LYS A 60 1.00 12.81 -8.09
CA LYS A 60 1.87 11.65 -7.98
C LYS A 60 3.35 11.96 -7.71
N PRO A 61 4.06 12.81 -8.49
CA PRO A 61 5.47 13.10 -8.23
C PRO A 61 5.70 13.76 -6.87
N TYR A 62 4.80 14.65 -6.45
CA TYR A 62 4.89 15.32 -5.14
C TYR A 62 4.68 14.36 -3.98
N LEU A 63 3.66 13.49 -4.09
CA LEU A 63 3.34 12.54 -3.03
C LEU A 63 4.43 11.47 -2.90
N LEU A 64 4.94 10.93 -4.01
CA LEU A 64 6.04 9.96 -3.98
C LEU A 64 7.32 10.60 -3.45
N GLY A 65 7.67 11.81 -3.90
CA GLY A 65 8.84 12.55 -3.41
C GLY A 65 8.78 12.78 -1.90
N PHE A 66 7.63 13.22 -1.39
CA PHE A 66 7.41 13.38 0.06
C PHE A 66 7.61 12.07 0.82
N LEU A 67 7.01 10.96 0.36
CA LEU A 67 7.15 9.66 1.03
C LEU A 67 8.60 9.13 0.97
N GLN A 68 9.31 9.41 -0.11
CA GLN A 68 10.72 9.05 -0.30
C GLN A 68 11.65 9.80 0.65
N GLU A 69 11.43 11.09 0.84
CA GLU A 69 12.15 11.88 1.84
C GLU A 69 11.91 11.32 3.25
N MET A 70 10.63 11.10 3.59
CA MET A 70 10.23 10.61 4.92
C MET A 70 10.74 9.20 5.21
N ARG A 71 10.82 8.30 4.21
CA ARG A 71 11.35 6.94 4.42
C ARG A 71 12.88 6.89 4.57
N SER A 72 13.57 7.85 3.96
CA SER A 72 15.04 7.83 3.83
C SER A 72 15.72 8.46 5.04
N ASN A 73 14.99 9.29 5.80
CA ASN A 73 15.51 9.94 6.97
C ASN A 73 15.16 9.14 8.26
N PRO A 74 16.13 8.46 8.89
CA PRO A 74 15.89 7.64 10.08
C PRO A 74 15.57 8.46 11.34
N ALA A 75 15.85 9.77 11.34
CA ALA A 75 15.55 10.66 12.46
C ALA A 75 14.08 11.10 12.50
N LEU A 76 13.28 10.77 11.48
CA LEU A 76 11.89 11.20 11.39
C LEU A 76 10.95 10.17 12.00
N HIS A 77 9.99 10.67 12.78
CA HIS A 77 8.82 9.91 13.17
C HIS A 77 8.10 9.37 11.93
N PHE A 78 7.52 8.17 12.04
CA PHE A 78 6.69 7.53 11.00
C PHE A 78 7.42 6.99 9.76
N GLN A 79 8.75 6.88 9.77
CA GLN A 79 9.52 6.28 8.66
C GLN A 79 8.92 4.94 8.18
N GLY A 80 8.53 4.06 9.11
CA GLY A 80 7.93 2.76 8.78
C GLY A 80 6.58 2.88 8.06
N ILE A 81 5.75 3.87 8.43
CA ILE A 81 4.47 4.12 7.76
C ILE A 81 4.71 4.75 6.39
N ALA A 82 5.67 5.67 6.26
CA ALA A 82 6.05 6.25 4.97
C ALA A 82 6.50 5.17 3.96
N ARG A 83 7.33 4.20 4.40
CA ARG A 83 7.73 3.02 3.59
C ARG A 83 6.54 2.16 3.18
N ALA A 84 5.54 2.02 4.04
CA ALA A 84 4.33 1.28 3.72
C ALA A 84 3.49 2.04 2.68
N CYS A 85 3.25 3.34 2.88
CA CYS A 85 2.50 4.19 1.95
C CYS A 85 3.12 4.23 0.55
N GLU A 86 4.45 4.36 0.44
CA GLU A 86 5.14 4.37 -0.86
C GLU A 86 4.89 3.05 -1.61
N ARG A 87 5.08 1.91 -0.93
CA ARG A 87 4.85 0.58 -1.50
C ARG A 87 3.39 0.37 -1.88
N ASN A 88 2.46 0.83 -1.03
CA ASN A 88 1.03 0.77 -1.29
C ASN A 88 0.70 1.56 -2.57
N LEU A 89 1.22 2.78 -2.72
CA LEU A 89 1.00 3.59 -3.93
C LEU A 89 1.55 2.90 -5.18
N GLN A 90 2.79 2.40 -5.13
CA GLN A 90 3.41 1.71 -6.27
C GLN A 90 2.55 0.53 -6.74
N LYS A 91 2.07 -0.29 -5.80
CA LYS A 91 1.16 -1.40 -6.12
C LYS A 91 -0.19 -0.94 -6.62
N THR A 92 -0.78 0.07 -6.01
CA THR A 92 -2.05 0.65 -6.44
C THR A 92 -1.96 1.18 -7.87
N PHE A 93 -0.83 1.78 -8.26
CA PHE A 93 -0.58 2.16 -9.65
C PHE A 93 -0.51 0.94 -10.56
N GLN A 94 0.28 -0.08 -10.19
CA GLN A 94 0.56 -1.26 -11.01
C GLN A 94 -0.65 -2.19 -11.17
N PHE A 95 -1.27 -2.62 -10.07
CA PHE A 95 -2.29 -3.68 -10.04
C PHE A 95 -3.71 -3.17 -9.85
N GLY A 96 -3.87 -1.87 -9.59
CA GLY A 96 -5.12 -1.33 -9.07
C GLY A 96 -5.13 -1.32 -7.55
N GLY A 97 -5.86 -0.36 -6.99
CA GLY A 97 -6.08 -0.31 -5.55
C GLY A 97 -7.08 -1.38 -5.11
N ARG A 98 -7.22 -1.55 -3.80
CA ARG A 98 -8.25 -2.41 -3.23
C ARG A 98 -9.65 -2.01 -3.70
N SER A 99 -10.46 -3.01 -4.02
CA SER A 99 -11.89 -2.84 -4.34
C SER A 99 -12.78 -2.98 -3.11
N GLU A 100 -12.37 -3.81 -2.14
CA GLU A 100 -13.11 -4.06 -0.91
C GLU A 100 -12.55 -3.28 0.28
N PHE A 101 -13.46 -2.66 1.02
CA PHE A 101 -13.17 -1.94 2.26
C PHE A 101 -12.53 -2.84 3.32
N PRO A 102 -11.76 -2.27 4.28
CA PRO A 102 -11.13 -3.07 5.31
C PRO A 102 -12.20 -3.57 6.29
N SER A 103 -12.07 -4.82 6.71
CA SER A 103 -12.90 -5.38 7.77
C SER A 103 -12.67 -4.68 9.12
N SER A 104 -13.61 -4.83 10.06
CA SER A 104 -13.45 -4.31 11.43
C SER A 104 -12.16 -4.80 12.10
N ILE A 105 -11.78 -6.06 11.85
CA ILE A 105 -10.57 -6.67 12.39
C ILE A 105 -9.31 -6.01 11.81
N GLU A 106 -9.28 -5.76 10.50
CA GLU A 106 -8.18 -5.03 9.84
C GLU A 106 -8.05 -3.60 10.39
N LEU A 107 -9.19 -2.91 10.56
CA LEU A 107 -9.21 -1.56 11.13
C LEU A 107 -8.69 -1.54 12.57
N GLN A 108 -9.14 -2.45 13.42
CA GLN A 108 -8.64 -2.58 14.79
C GLN A 108 -7.13 -2.86 14.83
N ALA A 109 -6.65 -3.74 13.94
CA ALA A 109 -5.21 -4.03 13.80
C ALA A 109 -4.42 -2.77 13.38
N MET A 110 -4.92 -2.00 12.41
CA MET A 110 -4.30 -0.75 11.97
C MET A 110 -4.27 0.29 13.09
N VAL A 111 -5.34 0.40 13.88
CA VAL A 111 -5.38 1.29 15.06
C VAL A 111 -4.34 0.87 16.09
N ALA A 112 -4.14 -0.43 16.30
CA ALA A 112 -3.10 -1.00 17.15
C ALA A 112 -1.68 -0.91 16.54
N GLY A 113 -1.50 -0.29 15.36
CA GLY A 113 -0.20 -0.14 14.71
C GLY A 113 0.31 -1.39 14.00
N ARG A 114 -0.54 -2.41 13.84
CA ARG A 114 -0.23 -3.60 13.05
C ARG A 114 -0.56 -3.32 11.59
N SER A 115 0.41 -3.56 10.71
CA SER A 115 0.30 -3.33 9.26
C SER A 115 0.28 -4.62 8.44
N ALA A 116 0.13 -5.77 9.11
CA ALA A 116 0.02 -7.06 8.46
C ALA A 116 -0.69 -8.09 9.34
N LYS A 117 -1.31 -9.06 8.67
CA LYS A 117 -1.91 -10.26 9.24
C LYS A 117 -1.00 -11.45 8.96
N ARG A 118 -0.80 -12.32 9.95
CA ARG A 118 -0.17 -13.62 9.73
C ARG A 118 -1.27 -14.58 9.25
N GLN A 119 -1.16 -15.08 8.04
CA GLN A 119 -2.17 -15.91 7.39
C GLN A 119 -1.57 -17.29 7.09
N LEU A 120 -2.34 -18.34 7.36
CA LEU A 120 -1.98 -19.70 7.02
C LEU A 120 -2.31 -19.98 5.54
N PHE A 121 -1.32 -20.53 4.84
CA PHE A 121 -1.37 -21.05 3.48
C PHE A 121 -1.09 -22.56 3.51
N LEU A 122 -1.88 -23.31 2.78
CA LEU A 122 -1.77 -24.75 2.62
C LEU A 122 -1.18 -25.05 1.25
N LEU A 123 -0.11 -25.82 1.23
CA LEU A 123 0.58 -26.27 0.02
C LEU A 123 0.23 -27.74 -0.27
N PRO A 124 0.47 -28.22 -1.50
CA PRO A 124 0.27 -29.62 -1.85
C PRO A 124 1.12 -30.51 -0.93
N GLY A 125 0.58 -31.69 -0.60
CA GLY A 125 1.21 -32.59 0.38
C GLY A 125 0.94 -32.25 1.85
N GLY A 126 -0.02 -31.35 2.13
CA GLY A 126 -0.44 -31.02 3.49
C GLY A 126 0.55 -30.13 4.25
N ILE A 127 1.40 -29.41 3.53
CA ILE A 127 2.41 -28.53 4.13
C ILE A 127 1.74 -27.20 4.51
N GLU A 128 1.89 -26.82 5.77
CA GLU A 128 1.36 -25.57 6.32
C GLU A 128 2.44 -24.47 6.34
N ARG A 129 2.12 -23.29 5.81
CA ARG A 129 3.01 -22.12 5.79
C ARG A 129 2.31 -20.86 6.25
N HIS A 130 2.93 -20.14 7.17
CA HIS A 130 2.42 -18.86 7.64
C HIS A 130 3.14 -17.71 6.95
N LEU A 131 2.39 -16.89 6.22
CA LEU A 131 2.91 -15.70 5.56
C LEU A 131 2.34 -14.42 6.16
N LYS A 132 3.08 -13.32 5.97
CA LYS A 132 2.70 -12.01 6.45
C LYS A 132 2.02 -11.21 5.34
N ILE A 133 0.69 -11.21 5.35
CA ILE A 133 -0.14 -10.50 4.37
C ILE A 133 -0.34 -9.06 4.80
N LYS A 134 -0.05 -8.12 3.90
CA LYS A 134 -0.21 -6.67 4.09
C LYS A 134 -1.46 -6.18 3.36
N THR A 135 -1.89 -4.97 3.66
CA THR A 135 -3.09 -4.35 3.07
C THR A 135 -3.06 -4.34 1.54
N CYS A 136 -1.90 -4.14 0.91
CA CYS A 136 -1.72 -4.09 -0.54
C CYS A 136 -1.12 -5.38 -1.15
N SER A 137 -1.08 -6.48 -0.39
CA SER A 137 -0.59 -7.75 -0.92
C SER A 137 -1.52 -8.25 -2.03
N VAL A 138 -0.94 -8.57 -3.19
CA VAL A 138 -1.61 -9.23 -4.30
C VAL A 138 -1.24 -10.71 -4.30
N ALA A 139 -2.04 -11.55 -4.97
CA ALA A 139 -1.79 -12.99 -5.06
C ALA A 139 -0.37 -13.30 -5.58
N LEU A 140 0.11 -12.52 -6.55
CA LEU A 140 1.45 -12.67 -7.11
C LEU A 140 2.55 -12.51 -6.05
N ASP A 141 2.42 -11.60 -5.08
CA ASP A 141 3.44 -11.45 -4.03
C ASP A 141 3.60 -12.74 -3.21
N VAL A 142 2.46 -13.36 -2.90
CA VAL A 142 2.39 -14.58 -2.08
C VAL A 142 2.95 -15.77 -2.84
N ILE A 143 2.57 -15.92 -4.11
CA ILE A 143 3.10 -16.95 -4.99
C ILE A 143 4.61 -16.79 -5.12
N GLN A 144 5.10 -15.60 -5.43
CA GLN A 144 6.53 -15.33 -5.55
C GLN A 144 7.29 -15.66 -4.26
N GLU A 145 6.78 -15.22 -3.09
CA GLU A 145 7.41 -15.50 -1.80
C GLU A 145 7.56 -17.02 -1.57
N ILE A 146 6.52 -17.81 -1.84
CA ILE A 146 6.55 -19.27 -1.64
C ILE A 146 7.42 -19.96 -2.70
N CYS A 147 7.30 -19.59 -3.97
CA CYS A 147 8.10 -20.17 -5.04
C CYS A 147 9.60 -19.94 -4.79
N LEU A 148 9.99 -18.73 -4.39
CA LEU A 148 11.37 -18.42 -4.05
C LEU A 148 11.86 -19.25 -2.85
N GLU A 149 11.04 -19.42 -1.80
CA GLU A 149 11.36 -20.30 -0.67
C GLU A 149 11.51 -21.78 -1.07
N MET A 150 10.76 -22.23 -2.09
CA MET A 150 10.84 -23.59 -2.64
C MET A 150 11.98 -23.77 -3.66
N GLY A 151 12.77 -22.73 -3.93
CA GLY A 151 13.86 -22.78 -4.91
C GLY A 151 13.41 -22.64 -6.37
N VAL A 152 12.18 -22.17 -6.61
CA VAL A 152 11.65 -21.85 -7.93
C VAL A 152 11.89 -20.36 -8.20
N TYR A 153 12.85 -20.07 -9.08
CA TYR A 153 13.28 -18.70 -9.39
C TYR A 153 12.83 -18.21 -10.77
N ARG A 154 12.26 -19.09 -11.60
CA ARG A 154 11.84 -18.73 -12.95
C ARG A 154 10.54 -17.93 -12.89
N PRO A 155 10.48 -16.71 -13.44
CA PRO A 155 9.28 -15.90 -13.37
C PRO A 155 8.09 -16.52 -14.10
N GLU A 156 8.34 -17.26 -15.19
CA GLU A 156 7.31 -17.96 -15.96
C GLU A 156 6.62 -19.05 -15.13
N ALA A 157 7.33 -19.63 -14.15
CA ALA A 157 6.75 -20.64 -13.27
C ALA A 157 5.73 -20.04 -12.30
N PHE A 158 5.79 -18.73 -11.98
CA PHE A 158 4.83 -18.11 -11.06
C PHE A 158 3.41 -18.08 -11.63
N ASP A 159 3.28 -18.04 -12.97
CA ASP A 159 1.99 -18.02 -13.65
C ASP A 159 1.29 -19.39 -13.64
N GLU A 160 2.01 -20.47 -13.30
CA GLU A 160 1.45 -21.82 -13.13
C GLU A 160 0.78 -21.98 -11.75
N TYR A 161 1.11 -21.13 -10.78
CA TYR A 161 0.55 -21.23 -9.43
C TYR A 161 -0.72 -20.38 -9.25
N ILE A 162 -1.67 -20.92 -8.50
CA ILE A 162 -2.94 -20.27 -8.18
C ILE A 162 -3.27 -20.39 -6.70
N ILE A 163 -3.94 -19.37 -6.15
CA ILE A 163 -4.40 -19.34 -4.76
C ILE A 163 -5.92 -19.52 -4.73
N PHE A 164 -6.38 -20.51 -3.96
CA PHE A 164 -7.78 -20.75 -3.68
C PHE A 164 -8.13 -20.31 -2.26
N ALA A 165 -9.27 -19.66 -2.07
CA ALA A 165 -9.84 -19.44 -0.76
C ALA A 165 -10.80 -20.58 -0.40
N VAL A 166 -10.47 -21.32 0.66
CA VAL A 166 -11.32 -22.37 1.23
C VAL A 166 -11.98 -21.79 2.48
N SER A 167 -13.32 -21.81 2.49
CA SER A 167 -14.12 -21.37 3.64
C SER A 167 -15.05 -22.50 4.05
N ASN A 168 -14.92 -22.95 5.29
CA ASN A 168 -15.84 -23.92 5.86
C ASN A 168 -17.06 -23.14 6.39
N ARG A 169 -18.27 -23.48 5.95
CA ARG A 169 -19.49 -22.72 6.29
C ARG A 169 -19.84 -22.71 7.79
N SER A 170 -19.16 -23.52 8.60
CA SER A 170 -19.52 -23.81 9.99
C SER A 170 -18.68 -23.10 11.06
N GLU A 171 -17.56 -22.45 10.73
CA GLU A 171 -16.72 -21.75 11.72
C GLU A 171 -16.27 -20.38 11.19
N CYS A 172 -16.02 -19.44 12.13
CA CYS A 172 -15.59 -18.05 11.89
C CYS A 172 -14.64 -17.90 10.69
N PRO A 173 -14.74 -16.81 9.90
CA PRO A 173 -14.15 -16.73 8.56
C PRO A 173 -12.62 -16.55 8.59
N GLU A 174 -11.91 -17.58 9.00
CA GLU A 174 -10.52 -17.78 8.65
C GLU A 174 -10.48 -18.53 7.33
N PHE A 175 -10.50 -17.77 6.24
CA PHE A 175 -10.24 -18.34 4.91
C PHE A 175 -8.88 -19.04 4.95
N GLN A 176 -8.87 -20.33 4.66
CA GLN A 176 -7.64 -21.07 4.40
C GLN A 176 -7.28 -20.83 2.95
N ALA A 177 -6.06 -20.37 2.69
CA ALA A 177 -5.59 -20.16 1.33
C ALA A 177 -4.83 -21.40 0.88
N TYR A 178 -5.25 -22.05 -0.20
CA TYR A 178 -4.57 -23.21 -0.77
C TYR A 178 -3.81 -22.79 -2.03
N ILE A 179 -2.57 -23.25 -2.19
CA ILE A 179 -1.79 -22.98 -3.40
C ILE A 179 -1.59 -24.27 -4.18
N SER A 180 -1.92 -24.25 -5.47
CA SER A 180 -1.62 -25.35 -6.40
C SER A 180 -0.81 -24.81 -7.57
N CYS A 181 0.07 -25.66 -8.11
CA CYS A 181 0.60 -25.55 -9.48
C CYS A 181 -0.38 -26.24 -10.44
#